data_AF-A0A1F7CLR0-F1
#
_entry.id   AF-A0A1F7CLR0-F1
#
_cell.length_a   1.000
_cell.length_b   1.000
_cell.length_c   1.000
_cell.angle_alpha   90.00
_cell.angle_beta   90.00
_cell.angle_gamma   90.00
#
_symmetry.space_group_name_H-M   'P 1'
#
loop_
_entity.id
_entity.type
_entity.pdbx_description
1 polymer ?
#
loop_
_entity_poly.entity_id
_entity_poly.type
_entity_poly.pdbx_seq_one_letter_code
_entity_poly.pdbx_strand_id
1 'polypeptide(L)'
;MRWQYALIGFSVLIAGAGFAAEWEQPYPKLGACTKKDSMAFGATTDPLYTQCMQNVGDESYCSALYPPAPLPYAEWATRYHKNVERILEDFLGKTPNDHLALRQWRTGPASCTQQAEDPASPVVGQIAATLEPWSTGGGPFTQADTVPVLLEYLRVYECSLVERSMSLPVEIWREETDRRGLLPGGLDANPFFFMTFWETWGKQSQDIRRELAISRPTLQRVLEFMGTIHMTRMFEQDAECIQRASLDIRNAIALSADAAACLPRIWNAKDPLRDLPVCSDGRDNDDDGKIDLVDSDCDSLTDMSEE
;
A
#
# COMPACT_ATOMS: atom_id res chain seq x y z
N MET A 1 62.50 7.37 -40.47
CA MET A 1 61.82 6.28 -39.71
C MET A 1 61.50 6.61 -38.25
N ARG A 2 61.96 7.71 -37.63
CA ARG A 2 61.65 8.03 -36.22
C ARG A 2 60.30 8.74 -35.97
N TRP A 3 59.67 9.32 -36.99
CA TRP A 3 58.47 10.15 -36.82
C TRP A 3 57.13 9.38 -36.91
N GLN A 4 57.10 8.23 -37.60
CA GLN A 4 55.89 7.40 -37.71
C GLN A 4 55.55 6.69 -36.39
N TYR A 5 56.54 6.27 -35.60
CA TYR A 5 56.31 5.68 -34.28
C TYR A 5 55.83 6.70 -33.23
N ALA A 6 56.21 7.98 -33.37
CA ALA A 6 55.74 9.04 -32.48
C ALA A 6 54.26 9.36 -32.70
N LEU A 7 53.78 9.37 -33.96
CA LEU A 7 52.37 9.60 -34.27
C LEU A 7 51.46 8.43 -33.84
N ILE A 8 51.95 7.20 -33.92
CA ILE A 8 51.23 6.00 -33.42
C ILE A 8 51.19 6.01 -31.88
N GLY A 9 52.27 6.42 -31.21
CA GLY A 9 52.29 6.56 -29.76
C GLY A 9 51.31 7.64 -29.25
N PHE A 10 51.16 8.73 -30.02
CA PHE A 10 50.27 9.83 -29.64
C PHE A 10 48.78 9.52 -29.89
N SER A 11 48.44 8.77 -30.95
CA SER A 11 47.06 8.35 -31.20
C SER A 11 46.58 7.30 -30.19
N VAL A 12 47.46 6.41 -29.72
CA VAL A 12 47.13 5.42 -28.67
C VAL A 12 46.92 6.11 -27.30
N LEU A 13 47.68 7.16 -26.99
CA LEU A 13 47.49 7.93 -25.74
C LEU A 13 46.20 8.77 -25.73
N ILE A 14 45.80 9.33 -26.87
CA ILE A 14 44.53 10.10 -26.96
C ILE A 14 43.32 9.16 -26.90
N ALA A 15 43.39 7.97 -27.51
CA ALA A 15 42.34 6.96 -27.36
C ALA A 15 42.22 6.50 -25.91
N GLY A 16 43.34 6.26 -25.21
CA GLY A 16 43.33 5.86 -23.79
C GLY A 16 42.73 6.92 -22.85
N ALA A 17 42.93 8.21 -23.14
CA ALA A 17 42.36 9.29 -22.32
C ALA A 17 40.84 9.48 -22.50
N GLY A 18 40.31 9.21 -23.72
CA GLY A 18 38.87 9.23 -23.97
C GLY A 18 38.12 8.13 -23.22
N PHE A 19 38.73 6.97 -23.03
CA PHE A 19 38.14 5.87 -22.23
C PHE A 19 38.26 6.09 -20.72
N ALA A 20 39.25 6.85 -20.23
CA ALA A 20 39.46 7.06 -18.80
C ALA A 20 38.47 8.09 -18.19
N ALA A 21 37.98 9.06 -18.98
CA ALA A 21 37.05 10.08 -18.50
C ALA A 21 35.63 9.55 -18.22
N GLU A 22 35.28 8.35 -18.68
CA GLU A 22 33.96 7.75 -18.43
C GLU A 22 33.86 6.95 -17.11
N TRP A 23 34.98 6.83 -16.37
CA TRP A 23 35.03 6.09 -15.09
C TRP A 23 34.84 6.94 -13.85
N GLU A 24 34.54 8.24 -14.00
CA GLU A 24 34.12 9.07 -12.88
C GLU A 24 32.72 8.59 -12.45
N GLN A 25 32.65 7.79 -11.38
CA GLN A 25 31.48 7.01 -11.01
C GLN A 25 30.21 7.87 -10.99
N PRO A 26 29.29 7.71 -11.96
CA PRO A 26 28.05 8.50 -12.03
C PRO A 26 26.98 7.97 -11.07
N TYR A 27 27.32 6.98 -10.25
CA TYR A 27 26.37 6.29 -9.39
C TYR A 27 26.16 7.11 -8.10
N PRO A 28 24.90 7.35 -7.68
CA PRO A 28 24.65 7.91 -6.37
C PRO A 28 25.31 7.02 -5.31
N LYS A 29 25.95 7.62 -4.30
CA LYS A 29 26.54 6.88 -3.17
C LYS A 29 25.43 6.15 -2.42
N LEU A 30 25.18 4.90 -2.81
CA LEU A 30 24.24 4.02 -2.14
C LEU A 30 24.85 3.60 -0.79
N GLY A 31 24.01 3.51 0.24
CA GLY A 31 24.40 2.92 1.52
C GLY A 31 24.85 1.47 1.32
N ALA A 32 25.64 0.93 2.26
CA ALA A 32 26.26 -0.39 2.16
C ALA A 32 25.29 -1.44 1.59
N CYS A 33 25.58 -1.92 0.37
CA CYS A 33 24.92 -3.04 -0.26
C CYS A 33 25.49 -4.32 0.33
N THR A 34 24.62 -5.21 0.83
CA THR A 34 25.05 -6.52 1.31
C THR A 34 25.07 -7.48 0.12
N LYS A 35 26.06 -8.37 0.11
CA LYS A 35 26.53 -9.10 -1.09
C LYS A 35 25.63 -10.25 -1.56
N LYS A 36 24.31 -10.19 -1.33
CA LYS A 36 23.35 -11.29 -1.59
C LYS A 36 22.00 -10.84 -2.17
N ASP A 37 21.94 -9.63 -2.73
CA ASP A 37 20.67 -8.97 -3.08
C ASP A 37 20.00 -9.53 -4.35
N SER A 38 20.72 -10.27 -5.20
CA SER A 38 20.14 -10.93 -6.38
C SER A 38 19.14 -12.05 -6.02
N MET A 39 19.20 -12.57 -4.78
CA MET A 39 18.26 -13.58 -4.27
C MET A 39 16.86 -12.99 -3.99
N ALA A 40 16.77 -11.68 -3.73
CA ALA A 40 15.50 -11.00 -3.42
C ALA A 40 14.53 -10.97 -4.60
N PHE A 41 15.06 -11.05 -5.83
CA PHE A 41 14.25 -11.13 -7.04
C PHE A 41 13.68 -12.52 -7.25
N GLY A 42 14.02 -13.50 -6.42
CA GLY A 42 13.44 -14.84 -6.42
C GLY A 42 14.18 -15.74 -7.40
N ALA A 43 14.95 -16.65 -6.84
CA ALA A 43 15.52 -17.75 -7.58
C ALA A 43 14.43 -18.51 -8.34
N THR A 44 14.67 -18.83 -9.60
CA THR A 44 14.08 -20.06 -10.13
C THR A 44 14.62 -21.18 -9.26
N THR A 45 13.77 -21.74 -8.40
CA THR A 45 14.13 -22.96 -7.68
C THR A 45 14.43 -24.00 -8.74
N ASP A 46 15.67 -24.49 -8.78
CA ASP A 46 16.02 -25.59 -9.65
C ASP A 46 14.97 -26.70 -9.46
N PRO A 47 14.51 -27.38 -10.52
CA PRO A 47 13.56 -28.49 -10.38
C PRO A 47 14.11 -29.54 -9.38
N LEU A 48 15.43 -29.68 -9.29
CA LEU A 48 16.14 -30.51 -8.32
C LEU A 48 16.01 -29.99 -6.87
N TYR A 49 15.97 -28.67 -6.65
CA TYR A 49 15.69 -28.08 -5.34
C TYR A 49 14.28 -28.43 -4.88
N THR A 50 13.28 -28.27 -5.76
CA THR A 50 11.88 -28.62 -5.42
C THR A 50 11.73 -30.10 -5.11
N GLN A 51 12.47 -30.95 -5.83
CA GLN A 51 12.52 -32.39 -5.58
C GLN A 51 13.26 -32.73 -4.27
N CYS A 52 14.32 -32.00 -3.93
CA CYS A 52 15.03 -32.13 -2.65
C CYS A 52 14.12 -31.76 -1.47
N MET A 53 13.39 -30.65 -1.58
CA MET A 53 12.42 -30.23 -0.57
C MET A 53 11.29 -31.25 -0.38
N GLN A 54 10.83 -31.89 -1.46
CA GLN A 54 9.82 -32.97 -1.36
C GLN A 54 10.35 -34.23 -0.68
N ASN A 55 11.64 -34.56 -0.86
CA ASN A 55 12.23 -35.79 -0.35
C ASN A 55 12.79 -35.67 1.08
N VAL A 56 13.45 -34.54 1.38
CA VAL A 56 14.19 -34.34 2.64
C VAL A 56 13.45 -33.39 3.58
N GLY A 57 12.77 -32.37 3.03
CA GLY A 57 12.02 -31.38 3.81
C GLY A 57 12.87 -30.39 4.62
N ASP A 58 14.19 -30.43 4.48
CA ASP A 58 15.11 -29.56 5.21
C ASP A 58 15.69 -28.47 4.28
N GLU A 59 15.24 -27.23 4.50
CA GLU A 59 15.59 -26.06 3.68
C GLU A 59 17.08 -25.73 3.75
N SER A 60 17.70 -25.93 4.92
CA SER A 60 19.13 -25.67 5.12
C SER A 60 20.01 -26.61 4.31
N TYR A 61 19.59 -27.87 4.19
CA TYR A 61 20.28 -28.91 3.44
C TYR A 61 20.09 -28.72 1.93
N CYS A 62 18.85 -28.51 1.49
CA CYS A 62 18.53 -28.38 0.06
C CYS A 62 19.08 -27.09 -0.56
N SER A 63 19.12 -25.98 0.19
CA SER A 63 19.71 -24.72 -0.27
C SER A 63 21.24 -24.75 -0.36
N ALA A 64 21.89 -25.60 0.45
CA ALA A 64 23.33 -25.84 0.35
C ALA A 64 23.70 -26.72 -0.84
N LEU A 65 22.85 -27.70 -1.19
CA LEU A 65 23.09 -28.65 -2.28
C LEU A 65 22.75 -28.06 -3.66
N TYR A 66 21.64 -27.34 -3.73
CA TYR A 66 21.14 -26.69 -4.95
C TYR A 66 20.99 -25.20 -4.65
N PRO A 67 22.10 -24.45 -4.65
CA PRO A 67 22.01 -23.02 -4.40
C PRO A 67 21.09 -22.41 -5.47
N PRO A 68 20.17 -21.53 -5.05
CA PRO A 68 19.27 -20.88 -5.98
C PRO A 68 20.04 -20.26 -7.15
N ALA A 69 19.74 -20.69 -8.38
CA ALA A 69 20.33 -20.08 -9.56
C ALA A 69 19.91 -18.59 -9.58
N PRO A 70 20.86 -17.65 -9.70
CA PRO A 70 20.51 -16.25 -9.84
C PRO A 70 19.70 -16.09 -11.12
N LEU A 71 18.66 -15.25 -11.07
CA LEU A 71 17.87 -14.93 -12.25
C LEU A 71 18.78 -14.36 -13.35
N PRO A 72 18.51 -14.67 -14.63
CA PRO A 72 19.20 -14.01 -15.73
C PRO A 72 19.01 -12.49 -15.66
N TYR A 73 20.08 -11.72 -15.87
CA TYR A 73 20.04 -10.24 -15.83
C TYR A 73 18.91 -9.64 -16.70
N ALA A 74 18.65 -10.25 -17.86
CA ALA A 74 17.60 -9.81 -18.78
C ALA A 74 16.19 -9.79 -18.16
N GLU A 75 15.94 -10.57 -17.10
CA GLU A 75 14.64 -10.65 -16.45
C GLU A 75 14.51 -9.73 -15.24
N TRP A 76 15.61 -9.14 -14.76
CA TRP A 76 15.61 -8.35 -13.51
C TRP A 76 14.70 -7.13 -13.60
N ALA A 77 14.87 -6.30 -14.64
CA ALA A 77 14.05 -5.11 -14.85
C ALA A 77 12.57 -5.49 -15.02
N THR A 78 12.28 -6.48 -15.87
CA THR A 78 10.92 -6.96 -16.09
C THR A 78 10.25 -7.42 -14.80
N ARG A 79 10.97 -8.17 -13.95
CA ARG A 79 10.43 -8.68 -12.69
C ARG A 79 10.22 -7.59 -11.66
N TYR A 80 11.17 -6.67 -11.52
CA TYR A 80 11.03 -5.50 -10.64
C TYR A 80 9.81 -4.66 -11.01
N HIS A 81 9.73 -4.22 -12.28
CA HIS A 81 8.64 -3.36 -12.74
C HIS A 81 7.28 -4.07 -12.68
N LYS A 82 7.22 -5.36 -13.04
CA LYS A 82 5.99 -6.17 -12.95
C LYS A 82 5.49 -6.38 -11.52
N ASN A 83 6.41 -6.52 -10.56
CA ASN A 83 6.04 -6.62 -9.15
C ASN A 83 5.46 -5.30 -8.64
N VAL A 84 6.09 -4.17 -8.97
CA VAL A 84 5.59 -2.83 -8.62
C VAL A 84 4.24 -2.56 -9.28
N GLU A 85 4.09 -2.91 -10.57
CA GLU A 85 2.84 -2.80 -11.31
C GLU A 85 1.73 -3.62 -10.65
N ARG A 86 1.99 -4.87 -10.28
CA ARG A 86 1.00 -5.72 -9.61
C ARG A 86 0.58 -5.16 -8.24
N ILE A 87 1.52 -4.62 -7.46
CA ILE A 87 1.20 -3.96 -6.18
C ILE A 87 0.31 -2.74 -6.44
N LEU A 88 0.63 -1.95 -7.45
CA LEU A 88 -0.16 -0.78 -7.83
C LEU A 88 -1.56 -1.18 -8.30
N GLU A 89 -1.69 -2.20 -9.12
CA GLU A 89 -2.98 -2.72 -9.59
C GLU A 89 -3.83 -3.22 -8.43
N ASP A 90 -3.24 -3.97 -7.50
CA ASP A 90 -3.96 -4.48 -6.35
C ASP A 90 -4.36 -3.35 -5.39
N PHE A 91 -3.45 -2.39 -5.16
CA PHE A 91 -3.74 -1.19 -4.37
C PHE A 91 -4.90 -0.40 -4.95
N LEU A 92 -4.95 -0.24 -6.28
CA LEU A 92 -6.02 0.50 -6.93
C LEU A 92 -7.36 -0.25 -6.91
N GLY A 93 -7.35 -1.58 -6.75
CA GLY A 93 -8.55 -2.44 -6.67
C GLY A 93 -8.83 -3.20 -7.98
N LYS A 94 -9.92 -3.96 -8.06
CA LYS A 94 -10.29 -4.68 -9.29
C LYS A 94 -11.15 -3.78 -10.19
N THR A 95 -10.99 -3.87 -11.50
CA THR A 95 -11.88 -3.22 -12.48
C THR A 95 -13.09 -4.12 -12.75
N PRO A 96 -14.32 -3.67 -12.43
CA PRO A 96 -15.50 -4.29 -12.99
C PRO A 96 -15.55 -3.92 -14.48
N ASN A 97 -15.44 -4.91 -15.36
CA ASN A 97 -15.62 -4.76 -16.81
C ASN A 97 -14.66 -3.80 -17.53
N ASP A 98 -13.41 -3.65 -17.08
CA ASP A 98 -12.38 -2.77 -17.71
C ASP A 98 -12.65 -1.26 -17.68
N HIS A 99 -13.71 -0.80 -17.02
CA HIS A 99 -13.93 0.62 -16.82
C HIS A 99 -13.10 1.12 -15.62
N LEU A 100 -11.98 1.79 -15.91
CA LEU A 100 -11.08 2.39 -14.89
C LEU A 100 -11.83 3.32 -13.91
N ALA A 101 -12.92 3.94 -14.34
CA ALA A 101 -13.75 4.83 -13.54
C ALA A 101 -14.66 4.12 -12.52
N LEU A 102 -14.86 2.80 -12.63
CA LEU A 102 -15.73 2.00 -11.75
C LEU A 102 -14.93 1.13 -10.77
N ARG A 103 -13.66 1.48 -10.53
CA ARG A 103 -12.77 0.67 -9.71
C ARG A 103 -13.25 0.66 -8.26
N GLN A 104 -13.78 -0.49 -7.84
CA GLN A 104 -14.24 -0.70 -6.47
C GLN A 104 -13.06 -1.24 -5.66
N TRP A 105 -12.65 -0.45 -4.67
CA TRP A 105 -11.59 -0.85 -3.75
C TRP A 105 -12.14 -1.63 -2.55
N ARG A 106 -13.44 -1.47 -2.20
CA ARG A 106 -14.12 -2.20 -1.13
C ARG A 106 -15.44 -2.79 -1.62
N THR A 107 -15.69 -4.04 -1.26
CA THR A 107 -16.96 -4.74 -1.49
C THR A 107 -17.74 -4.79 -0.18
N GLY A 108 -18.28 -3.64 0.27
CA GLY A 108 -19.07 -3.59 1.49
C GLY A 108 -19.31 -2.17 2.01
N PRO A 109 -20.30 -1.96 2.89
CA PRO A 109 -20.56 -0.66 3.50
C PRO A 109 -19.36 -0.21 4.33
N ALA A 110 -19.01 1.08 4.27
CA ALA A 110 -17.95 1.63 5.11
C ALA A 110 -18.22 1.34 6.60
N SER A 111 -17.22 0.78 7.28
CA SER A 111 -17.23 0.63 8.74
C SER A 111 -16.79 1.95 9.36
N CYS A 112 -17.68 2.62 10.09
CA CYS A 112 -17.38 3.86 10.79
C CYS A 112 -16.82 3.64 12.21
N THR A 113 -16.61 2.37 12.59
CA THR A 113 -16.08 1.98 13.90
C THR A 113 -14.62 1.57 13.75
N GLN A 114 -13.74 2.45 14.19
CA GLN A 114 -12.27 2.34 14.18
C GLN A 114 -11.65 2.22 12.78
N GLN A 115 -10.44 2.77 12.62
CA GLN A 115 -9.61 2.61 11.43
C GLN A 115 -9.29 1.13 11.27
N ALA A 116 -10.16 0.39 10.58
CA ALA A 116 -9.84 -0.95 10.14
C ALA A 116 -8.68 -0.80 9.14
N GLU A 117 -7.48 -1.18 9.57
CA GLU A 117 -6.30 -1.17 8.71
C GLU A 117 -6.57 -2.14 7.56
N ASP A 118 -6.70 -1.59 6.35
CA ASP A 118 -6.96 -2.41 5.17
C ASP A 118 -5.74 -3.34 4.96
N PRO A 119 -5.97 -4.64 4.72
CA PRO A 119 -4.89 -5.59 4.51
C PRO A 119 -4.07 -5.20 3.28
N ALA A 120 -2.76 -5.37 3.36
CA ALA A 120 -1.86 -5.14 2.23
C ALA A 120 -2.11 -6.16 1.10
N SER A 121 -1.59 -5.83 -0.08
CA SER A 121 -1.52 -6.77 -1.18
C SER A 121 -0.76 -8.04 -0.77
N PRO A 122 -1.22 -9.26 -1.15
CA PRO A 122 -0.48 -10.48 -0.86
C PRO A 122 0.92 -10.50 -1.50
N VAL A 123 1.13 -9.71 -2.56
CA VAL A 123 2.41 -9.56 -3.24
C VAL A 123 3.42 -8.81 -2.37
N VAL A 124 2.96 -7.82 -1.61
CA VAL A 124 3.80 -7.08 -0.66
C VAL A 124 4.32 -8.03 0.41
N GLY A 125 3.48 -8.92 0.93
CA GLY A 125 3.91 -9.94 1.88
C GLY A 125 4.95 -10.91 1.31
N GLN A 126 4.80 -11.31 0.04
CA GLN A 126 5.79 -12.17 -0.64
C GLN A 126 7.14 -11.47 -0.82
N ILE A 127 7.14 -10.19 -1.16
CA ILE A 127 8.37 -9.40 -1.32
C ILE A 127 8.99 -9.10 0.04
N ALA A 128 8.18 -8.73 1.04
CA ALA A 128 8.68 -8.49 2.39
C ALA A 128 9.36 -9.74 2.96
N ALA A 129 8.82 -10.94 2.72
CA ALA A 129 9.44 -12.18 3.16
C ALA A 129 10.86 -12.42 2.59
N THR A 130 11.19 -11.85 1.42
CA THR A 130 12.54 -11.96 0.84
C THR A 130 13.51 -10.91 1.35
N LEU A 131 13.04 -9.88 2.07
CA LEU A 131 13.84 -8.76 2.56
C LEU A 131 14.25 -8.97 4.02
N GLU A 132 15.52 -8.70 4.34
CA GLU A 132 16.11 -8.93 5.68
C GLU A 132 15.33 -8.35 6.87
N PRO A 133 14.69 -7.15 6.79
CA PRO A 133 13.93 -6.62 7.94
C PRO A 133 12.66 -7.41 8.28
N TRP A 134 12.06 -8.08 7.28
CA TRP A 134 10.77 -8.78 7.42
C TRP A 134 10.87 -10.30 7.23
N SER A 135 12.03 -10.82 6.83
CA SER A 135 12.29 -12.24 6.61
C SER A 135 12.04 -13.09 7.86
N THR A 136 12.32 -12.57 9.06
CA THR A 136 12.17 -13.31 10.33
C THR A 136 10.82 -13.11 11.03
N GLY A 137 9.94 -12.27 10.49
CA GLY A 137 8.72 -11.83 11.17
C GLY A 137 7.56 -11.61 10.19
N GLY A 138 6.88 -12.70 9.81
CA GLY A 138 5.71 -12.69 8.93
C GLY A 138 4.42 -12.29 9.63
N GLY A 139 4.33 -11.04 10.10
CA GLY A 139 3.08 -10.47 10.61
C GLY A 139 2.07 -10.18 9.49
N PRO A 140 0.79 -9.94 9.83
CA PRO A 140 -0.17 -9.43 8.85
C PRO A 140 0.28 -8.05 8.37
N PHE A 141 0.54 -7.93 7.07
CA PHE A 141 0.94 -6.66 6.46
C PHE A 141 -0.29 -5.77 6.24
N THR A 142 -0.15 -4.51 6.62
CA THR A 142 -1.17 -3.48 6.43
C THR A 142 -0.84 -2.61 5.23
N GLN A 143 -1.81 -1.87 4.71
CA GLN A 143 -1.55 -0.92 3.62
C GLN A 143 -0.47 0.11 3.98
N ALA A 144 -0.30 0.47 5.25
CA ALA A 144 0.75 1.38 5.73
C ALA A 144 2.17 0.80 5.54
N ASP A 145 2.31 -0.53 5.61
CA ASP A 145 3.60 -1.22 5.44
C ASP A 145 4.04 -1.32 3.97
N THR A 146 3.17 -0.96 3.01
CA THR A 146 3.48 -1.09 1.58
C THR A 146 4.61 -0.16 1.14
N VAL A 147 4.61 1.09 1.63
CA VAL A 147 5.63 2.09 1.28
C VAL A 147 7.04 1.70 1.76
N PRO A 148 7.27 1.36 3.04
CA PRO A 148 8.62 0.97 3.49
C PRO A 148 9.12 -0.29 2.78
N VAL A 149 8.25 -1.27 2.51
CA VAL A 149 8.63 -2.48 1.75
C VAL A 149 9.06 -2.12 0.33
N LEU A 150 8.33 -1.24 -0.37
CA LEU A 150 8.69 -0.79 -1.72
C LEU A 150 10.02 -0.02 -1.75
N LEU A 151 10.30 0.80 -0.75
CA LEU A 151 11.56 1.54 -0.64
C LEU A 151 12.75 0.61 -0.41
N GLU A 152 12.61 -0.37 0.47
CA GLU A 152 13.64 -1.40 0.66
C GLU A 152 13.80 -2.28 -0.58
N TYR A 153 12.70 -2.58 -1.28
CA TYR A 153 12.76 -3.32 -2.54
C TYR A 153 13.52 -2.54 -3.64
N LEU A 154 13.31 -1.22 -3.74
CA LEU A 154 14.11 -0.35 -4.63
C LEU A 154 15.57 -0.34 -4.21
N ARG A 155 15.86 -0.21 -2.91
CA ARG A 155 17.24 -0.20 -2.41
C ARG A 155 17.98 -1.47 -2.83
N VAL A 156 17.37 -2.64 -2.60
CA VAL A 156 17.92 -3.95 -2.98
C VAL A 156 18.10 -4.05 -4.50
N TYR A 157 17.16 -3.51 -5.28
CA TYR A 157 17.28 -3.45 -6.75
C TYR A 157 18.46 -2.59 -7.21
N GLU A 158 18.58 -1.36 -6.72
CA GLU A 158 19.70 -0.48 -7.04
C GLU A 158 21.05 -1.08 -6.61
N CYS A 159 21.08 -1.73 -5.44
CA CYS A 159 22.27 -2.43 -4.96
C CYS A 159 22.68 -3.59 -5.86
N SER A 160 21.73 -4.43 -6.28
CA SER A 160 22.02 -5.54 -7.21
C SER A 160 22.54 -5.05 -8.58
N LEU A 161 22.01 -3.94 -9.10
CA LEU A 161 22.47 -3.32 -10.34
C LEU A 161 23.90 -2.77 -10.21
N VAL A 162 24.22 -2.13 -9.09
CA VAL A 162 25.57 -1.61 -8.83
C VAL A 162 26.56 -2.74 -8.63
N GLU A 163 26.21 -3.79 -7.89
CA GLU A 163 27.07 -4.96 -7.73
C GLU A 163 27.38 -5.61 -9.09
N ARG A 164 26.34 -5.86 -9.91
CA ARG A 164 26.48 -6.37 -11.28
C ARG A 164 27.33 -5.44 -12.15
N SER A 165 27.25 -4.13 -11.96
CA SER A 165 28.08 -3.18 -12.72
C SER A 165 29.57 -3.33 -12.42
N MET A 166 29.93 -3.71 -11.18
CA MET A 166 31.32 -3.91 -10.76
C MET A 166 31.84 -5.30 -11.18
N SER A 167 30.98 -6.32 -11.15
CA SER A 167 31.34 -7.70 -11.52
C SER A 167 31.05 -8.05 -12.99
N LEU A 168 30.54 -7.10 -13.78
CA LEU A 168 30.09 -7.27 -15.17
C LEU A 168 31.10 -8.04 -16.04
N PRO A 169 32.40 -7.69 -16.06
CA PRO A 169 33.38 -8.41 -16.87
C PRO A 169 33.54 -9.87 -16.47
N VAL A 170 33.51 -10.18 -15.18
CA VAL A 170 33.70 -11.54 -14.66
C VAL A 170 32.45 -12.38 -14.91
N GLU A 171 31.27 -11.79 -14.75
CA GLU A 171 30.01 -12.50 -14.91
C GLU A 171 29.67 -12.79 -16.37
N ILE A 172 29.88 -11.84 -17.30
CA ILE A 172 29.76 -12.12 -18.74
C ILE A 172 30.74 -13.22 -19.15
N TRP A 173 31.97 -13.16 -18.63
CA TRP A 173 32.97 -14.17 -18.94
C TRP A 173 32.50 -15.57 -18.51
N ARG A 174 31.97 -15.69 -17.28
CA ARG A 174 31.41 -16.92 -16.74
C ARG A 174 30.19 -17.42 -17.52
N GLU A 175 29.23 -16.55 -17.81
CA GLU A 175 28.02 -16.88 -18.57
C GLU A 175 28.37 -17.37 -19.98
N GLU A 176 29.32 -16.71 -20.66
CA GLU A 176 29.72 -17.08 -22.02
C GLU A 176 30.56 -18.36 -22.04
N THR A 177 31.34 -18.64 -20.99
CA THR A 177 32.01 -19.94 -20.82
C THR A 177 31.03 -21.08 -20.59
N ASP A 178 30.03 -20.89 -19.73
CA ASP A 178 29.00 -21.90 -19.43
C ASP A 178 28.13 -22.16 -20.67
N ARG A 179 27.72 -21.11 -21.38
CA ARG A 179 26.87 -21.20 -22.58
C ARG A 179 27.54 -21.94 -23.75
N ARG A 180 28.87 -21.90 -23.84
CA ARG A 180 29.63 -22.49 -24.94
C ARG A 180 30.36 -23.79 -24.57
N GLY A 181 30.20 -24.29 -23.34
CA GLY A 181 30.82 -25.54 -22.89
C GLY A 181 32.34 -25.54 -23.03
N LEU A 182 32.96 -24.37 -22.95
CA LEU A 182 34.40 -24.22 -23.19
C LEU A 182 35.14 -24.56 -21.90
N LEU A 183 35.60 -25.80 -21.80
CA LEU A 183 36.99 -26.18 -21.50
C LEU A 183 37.12 -27.71 -21.70
N PRO A 184 38.17 -28.24 -22.37
CA PRO A 184 39.49 -27.63 -22.58
C PRO A 184 39.80 -27.39 -24.07
N GLY A 185 39.91 -26.12 -24.46
CA GLY A 185 40.33 -25.74 -25.83
C GLY A 185 40.87 -24.31 -25.97
N GLY A 186 40.83 -23.51 -24.89
CA GLY A 186 41.42 -22.18 -24.88
C GLY A 186 40.75 -21.17 -25.82
N LEU A 187 41.30 -19.95 -25.83
CA LEU A 187 40.92 -18.82 -26.68
C LEU A 187 41.02 -19.10 -28.19
N ASP A 188 41.54 -20.27 -28.53
CA ASP A 188 41.96 -20.73 -29.85
C ASP A 188 40.76 -21.08 -30.75
N ALA A 189 39.61 -21.39 -30.15
CA ALA A 189 38.41 -21.85 -30.87
C ALA A 189 37.50 -20.70 -31.37
N ASN A 190 37.69 -19.45 -30.91
CA ASN A 190 36.78 -18.37 -31.31
C ASN A 190 37.43 -16.97 -31.32
N PRO A 191 37.93 -16.49 -32.48
CA PRO A 191 38.60 -15.18 -32.58
C PRO A 191 37.67 -14.00 -32.27
N PHE A 192 36.34 -14.21 -32.27
CA PHE A 192 35.35 -13.16 -31.99
C PHE A 192 34.92 -13.11 -30.53
N PHE A 193 35.45 -13.96 -29.64
CA PHE A 193 35.07 -13.98 -28.21
C PHE A 193 35.17 -12.59 -27.57
N PHE A 194 36.32 -11.92 -27.75
CA PHE A 194 36.53 -10.58 -27.21
C PHE A 194 35.60 -9.54 -27.84
N MET A 195 35.33 -9.63 -29.15
CA MET A 195 34.40 -8.69 -29.81
C MET A 195 32.98 -8.84 -29.25
N THR A 196 32.49 -10.07 -29.11
CA THR A 196 31.17 -10.33 -28.51
C THR A 196 31.11 -9.93 -27.05
N PHE A 197 32.20 -10.14 -26.30
CA PHE A 197 32.32 -9.74 -24.91
C PHE A 197 32.26 -8.21 -24.72
N TRP A 198 33.02 -7.45 -25.51
CA TRP A 198 32.99 -5.99 -25.45
C TRP A 198 31.64 -5.42 -25.87
N GLU A 199 30.99 -6.04 -26.87
CA GLU A 199 29.64 -5.65 -27.30
C GLU A 199 28.59 -5.90 -26.20
N THR A 200 28.57 -7.08 -25.59
CA THR A 200 27.65 -7.40 -24.50
C THR A 200 27.93 -6.57 -23.25
N TRP A 201 29.20 -6.34 -22.93
CA TRP A 201 29.61 -5.48 -21.82
C TRP A 201 29.14 -4.03 -22.03
N GLY A 202 29.33 -3.47 -23.24
CA GLY A 202 28.86 -2.14 -23.59
C GLY A 202 27.34 -2.01 -23.49
N LYS A 203 26.60 -2.98 -24.03
CA LYS A 203 25.12 -3.03 -23.95
C LYS A 203 24.62 -3.13 -22.50
N GLN A 204 25.10 -4.11 -21.74
CA GLN A 204 24.68 -4.28 -20.34
C GLN A 204 25.07 -3.07 -19.48
N SER A 205 26.24 -2.45 -19.71
CA SER A 205 26.64 -1.23 -18.99
C SER A 205 25.70 -0.05 -19.25
N GLN A 206 25.25 0.12 -20.49
CA GLN A 206 24.27 1.17 -20.84
C GLN A 206 22.89 0.87 -20.23
N ASP A 207 22.45 -0.39 -20.30
CA ASP A 207 21.18 -0.83 -19.74
C ASP A 207 21.14 -0.63 -18.21
N ILE A 208 22.20 -1.01 -17.48
CA ILE A 208 22.29 -0.81 -16.02
C ILE A 208 22.20 0.68 -15.67
N ARG A 209 22.94 1.53 -16.40
CA ARG A 209 22.91 2.99 -16.18
C ARG A 209 21.52 3.56 -16.44
N ARG A 210 20.85 3.07 -17.48
CA ARG A 210 19.48 3.47 -17.81
C ARG A 210 18.50 3.04 -16.72
N GLU A 211 18.58 1.80 -16.24
CA GLU A 211 17.69 1.30 -15.18
C GLU A 211 17.90 2.05 -13.86
N LEU A 212 19.15 2.32 -13.46
CA LEU A 212 19.44 3.13 -12.27
C LEU A 212 18.88 4.56 -12.38
N ALA A 213 18.85 5.13 -13.59
CA ALA A 213 18.28 6.45 -13.81
C ALA A 213 16.74 6.46 -13.82
N ILE A 214 16.09 5.32 -14.10
CA ILE A 214 14.64 5.22 -14.26
C ILE A 214 13.96 4.69 -12.99
N SER A 215 14.52 3.71 -12.31
CA SER A 215 13.86 2.96 -11.21
C SER A 215 13.41 3.83 -10.04
N ARG A 216 14.26 4.75 -9.58
CA ARG A 216 13.95 5.67 -8.48
C ARG A 216 12.87 6.68 -8.83
N PRO A 217 12.97 7.46 -9.92
CA PRO A 217 11.92 8.43 -10.25
C PRO A 217 10.60 7.75 -10.63
N THR A 218 10.61 6.54 -11.22
CA THR A 218 9.36 5.81 -11.47
C THR A 218 8.70 5.39 -10.17
N LEU A 219 9.44 4.81 -9.22
CA LEU A 219 8.88 4.44 -7.93
C LEU A 219 8.38 5.67 -7.17
N GLN A 220 9.11 6.78 -7.18
CA GLN A 220 8.67 8.02 -6.53
C GLN A 220 7.31 8.48 -7.06
N ARG A 221 7.10 8.48 -8.38
CA ARG A 221 5.80 8.84 -8.98
C ARG A 221 4.69 7.88 -8.54
N VAL A 222 5.00 6.58 -8.46
CA VAL A 222 4.05 5.58 -7.97
C VAL A 222 3.68 5.84 -6.52
N LEU A 223 4.65 6.13 -5.65
CA LEU A 223 4.43 6.43 -4.24
C LEU A 223 3.64 7.73 -4.05
N GLU A 224 3.95 8.78 -4.82
CA GLU A 224 3.17 10.04 -4.83
C GLU A 224 1.72 9.76 -5.22
N PHE A 225 1.51 9.01 -6.30
CA PHE A 225 0.17 8.65 -6.76
C PHE A 225 -0.60 7.80 -5.73
N MET A 226 0.03 6.77 -5.17
CA MET A 226 -0.55 5.94 -4.10
C MET A 226 -0.91 6.78 -2.87
N GLY A 227 -0.04 7.72 -2.49
CA GLY A 227 -0.28 8.66 -1.40
C GLY A 227 -1.51 9.54 -1.66
N THR A 228 -1.63 10.12 -2.86
CA THR A 228 -2.83 10.91 -3.21
C THR A 228 -4.12 10.10 -3.14
N ILE A 229 -4.10 8.87 -3.63
CA ILE A 229 -5.27 7.99 -3.62
C ILE A 229 -5.64 7.57 -2.21
N HIS A 230 -4.65 7.20 -1.39
CA HIS A 230 -4.88 6.85 0.01
C HIS A 230 -5.56 8.00 0.76
N MET A 231 -5.10 9.23 0.56
CA MET A 231 -5.75 10.42 1.13
C MET A 231 -7.18 10.60 0.62
N THR A 232 -7.44 10.45 -0.68
CA THR A 232 -8.82 10.55 -1.21
C THR A 232 -9.75 9.50 -0.65
N ARG A 233 -9.26 8.27 -0.43
CA ARG A 233 -10.03 7.18 0.18
C ARG A 233 -10.35 7.46 1.65
N MET A 234 -9.39 8.01 2.39
CA MET A 234 -9.63 8.44 3.77
C MET A 234 -10.74 9.50 3.82
N PHE A 235 -10.70 10.50 2.95
CA PHE A 235 -11.75 11.52 2.88
C PHE A 235 -13.12 10.97 2.45
N GLU A 236 -13.15 10.03 1.50
CA GLU A 236 -14.40 9.36 1.08
C GLU A 236 -15.05 8.61 2.25
N GLN A 237 -14.26 7.84 3.00
CA GLN A 237 -14.75 7.11 4.18
C GLN A 237 -15.28 8.06 5.25
N ASP A 238 -14.55 9.13 5.56
CA ASP A 238 -14.97 10.12 6.56
C ASP A 238 -16.26 10.84 6.13
N ALA A 239 -16.40 11.17 4.84
CA ALA A 239 -17.60 11.80 4.30
C ALA A 239 -18.83 10.89 4.42
N GLU A 240 -18.70 9.59 4.08
CA GLU A 240 -19.79 8.62 4.25
C GLU A 240 -20.19 8.48 5.72
N CYS A 241 -19.22 8.43 6.63
CA CYS A 241 -19.47 8.29 8.05
C CYS A 241 -20.15 9.53 8.65
N ILE A 242 -19.71 10.74 8.26
CA ILE A 242 -20.38 11.99 8.66
C ILE A 242 -21.80 12.05 8.09
N GLN A 243 -22.00 11.61 6.84
CA GLN A 243 -23.33 11.58 6.23
C GLN A 243 -24.27 10.66 7.02
N ARG A 244 -23.82 9.47 7.42
CA ARG A 244 -24.60 8.54 8.26
C ARG A 244 -24.87 9.13 9.65
N ALA A 245 -23.87 9.70 10.30
CA ALA A 245 -24.05 10.37 11.58
C ALA A 245 -25.07 11.52 11.49
N SER A 246 -25.10 12.25 10.36
CA SER A 246 -26.10 13.32 10.15
C SER A 246 -27.52 12.79 10.02
N LEU A 247 -27.71 11.61 9.43
CA LEU A 247 -29.01 10.94 9.33
C LEU A 247 -29.46 10.46 10.71
N ASP A 248 -28.55 9.89 11.50
CA ASP A 248 -28.84 9.42 12.86
C ASP A 248 -29.24 10.58 13.77
N ILE A 249 -28.56 11.72 13.69
CA ILE A 249 -28.93 12.94 14.44
C ILE A 249 -30.33 13.41 14.05
N ARG A 250 -30.67 13.45 12.76
CA ARG A 250 -32.00 13.86 12.30
C ARG A 250 -33.09 12.90 12.83
N ASN A 251 -32.83 11.61 12.76
CA ASN A 251 -33.75 10.59 13.26
C ASN A 251 -33.93 10.69 14.79
N ALA A 252 -32.84 10.94 15.53
CA ALA A 252 -32.89 11.14 16.98
C ALA A 252 -33.67 12.41 17.36
N ILE A 253 -33.46 13.53 16.66
CA ILE A 253 -34.20 14.77 16.90
C ILE A 253 -35.68 14.59 16.58
N ALA A 254 -36.01 13.96 15.45
CA ALA A 254 -37.40 13.66 15.09
C ALA A 254 -38.09 12.79 16.16
N LEU A 255 -37.43 11.72 16.60
CA LEU A 255 -37.93 10.86 17.68
C LEU A 255 -38.12 11.62 18.99
N SER A 256 -37.18 12.52 19.33
CA SER A 256 -37.27 13.35 20.53
C SER A 256 -38.42 14.37 20.45
N ALA A 257 -38.68 14.91 19.26
CA ALA A 257 -39.78 15.83 19.03
C ALA A 257 -41.13 15.13 19.15
N ASP A 258 -41.26 13.92 18.59
CA ASP A 258 -42.46 13.09 18.74
C ASP A 258 -42.68 12.67 20.20
N ALA A 259 -41.62 12.30 20.92
CA ALA A 259 -41.70 12.01 22.34
C ALA A 259 -42.12 13.25 23.15
N ALA A 260 -41.58 14.43 22.81
CA ALA A 260 -41.95 15.70 23.46
C ALA A 260 -43.39 16.12 23.17
N ALA A 261 -43.94 15.78 21.99
CA ALA A 261 -45.34 16.02 21.65
C ALA A 261 -46.32 15.17 22.48
N CYS A 262 -45.90 13.95 22.85
CA CYS A 262 -46.69 13.03 23.67
C CYS A 262 -46.54 13.25 25.18
N LEU A 263 -45.56 14.04 25.63
CA LEU A 263 -45.47 14.41 27.04
C LEU A 263 -46.59 15.40 27.38
N PRO A 264 -47.35 15.18 28.47
CA PRO A 264 -48.33 16.17 28.91
C PRO A 264 -47.60 17.48 29.15
N ARG A 265 -48.07 18.57 28.51
CA ARG A 265 -47.52 19.90 28.76
C ARG A 265 -47.58 20.12 30.26
N ILE A 266 -46.44 20.29 30.92
CA ILE A 266 -46.36 20.55 32.37
C ILE A 266 -47.22 21.76 32.78
N TRP A 267 -47.51 22.67 31.83
CA TRP A 267 -48.42 23.80 32.00
C TRP A 267 -49.91 23.42 32.06
N ASN A 268 -50.33 22.30 31.47
CA ASN A 268 -51.70 21.78 31.56
C ASN A 268 -51.96 21.02 32.87
N ALA A 269 -50.92 20.73 33.67
CA ALA A 269 -51.10 20.14 35.00
C ALA A 269 -51.73 21.12 36.01
N LYS A 270 -51.84 22.41 35.66
CA LYS A 270 -52.46 23.43 36.51
C LYS A 270 -53.98 23.48 36.37
N ASP A 271 -54.53 23.08 35.22
CA ASP A 271 -55.98 23.13 34.99
C ASP A 271 -56.79 22.20 35.91
N PRO A 272 -56.43 20.92 36.17
CA PRO A 272 -57.18 20.08 37.11
C PRO A 272 -56.99 20.46 38.59
N LEU A 273 -56.13 21.43 38.90
CA LEU A 273 -55.99 22.03 40.23
C LEU A 273 -56.74 23.36 40.36
N ARG A 274 -57.36 23.84 39.28
CA ARG A 274 -58.02 25.14 39.21
C ARG A 274 -59.55 25.02 39.21
N ASP A 275 -60.08 23.84 38.98
CA ASP A 275 -61.49 23.52 39.25
C ASP A 275 -61.66 23.34 40.76
N LEU A 276 -61.90 24.45 41.44
CA LEU A 276 -62.41 24.41 42.82
C LEU A 276 -63.81 23.76 42.77
N PRO A 277 -64.17 22.94 43.77
CA PRO A 277 -65.54 22.47 43.91
C PRO A 277 -66.51 23.65 43.86
N VAL A 278 -67.58 23.49 43.08
CA VAL A 278 -68.61 24.51 42.81
C VAL A 278 -69.16 25.06 44.14
N CYS A 279 -69.40 24.17 45.11
CA CYS A 279 -69.82 24.50 46.48
C CYS A 279 -68.76 25.14 47.39
N SER A 280 -67.66 25.63 46.83
CA SER A 280 -66.56 26.29 47.57
C SER A 280 -65.83 27.36 46.75
N ASP A 281 -66.37 27.73 45.59
CA ASP A 281 -65.73 28.64 44.64
C ASP A 281 -66.15 30.11 44.83
N GLY A 282 -67.07 30.38 45.77
CA GLY A 282 -67.53 31.71 46.14
C GLY A 282 -68.48 32.33 45.12
N ARG A 283 -69.09 31.53 44.25
CA ARG A 283 -70.09 31.95 43.26
C ARG A 283 -71.43 31.25 43.56
N ASP A 284 -72.48 31.89 43.08
CA ASP A 284 -73.84 31.33 43.02
C ASP A 284 -73.96 30.74 41.60
N ASN A 285 -73.76 29.42 41.47
CA ASN A 285 -73.63 28.79 40.14
C ASN A 285 -74.98 28.38 39.53
N ASP A 286 -76.07 28.42 40.30
CA ASP A 286 -77.45 28.17 39.87
C ASP A 286 -78.35 29.43 39.89
N ASP A 287 -77.83 30.57 40.36
CA ASP A 287 -78.43 31.93 40.36
C ASP A 287 -79.69 32.02 41.23
N ASP A 288 -79.73 31.24 42.33
CA ASP A 288 -80.84 31.20 43.28
C ASP A 288 -80.72 32.23 44.42
N GLY A 289 -79.58 32.91 44.48
CA GLY A 289 -79.22 33.95 45.44
C GLY A 289 -78.43 33.45 46.64
N LYS A 290 -78.09 32.16 46.72
CA LYS A 290 -77.26 31.54 47.76
C LYS A 290 -75.89 31.14 47.17
N ILE A 291 -74.88 31.05 48.03
CA ILE A 291 -73.48 30.86 47.62
C ILE A 291 -72.86 29.76 48.48
N ASP A 292 -72.18 28.80 47.86
CA ASP A 292 -71.46 27.70 48.51
C ASP A 292 -72.35 26.94 49.53
N LEU A 293 -71.80 26.52 50.68
CA LEU A 293 -72.54 25.87 51.80
C LEU A 293 -73.72 26.67 52.39
N VAL A 294 -73.93 27.93 51.98
CA VAL A 294 -75.15 28.65 52.36
C VAL A 294 -76.32 28.17 51.52
N ASP A 295 -76.04 27.62 50.35
CA ASP A 295 -77.01 26.98 49.49
C ASP A 295 -77.41 25.58 50.00
N SER A 296 -78.69 25.27 49.86
CA SER A 296 -79.29 23.98 50.23
C SER A 296 -78.93 22.86 49.26
N ASP A 297 -78.53 23.21 48.05
CA ASP A 297 -78.19 22.25 46.99
C ASP A 297 -76.69 21.86 47.04
N CYS A 298 -75.96 22.40 48.02
CA CYS A 298 -74.62 21.98 48.45
C CYS A 298 -74.63 21.09 49.71
N ASP A 299 -74.37 19.80 49.56
CA ASP A 299 -74.23 18.87 50.69
C ASP A 299 -72.84 18.96 51.34
N SER A 300 -71.80 19.30 50.56
CA SER A 300 -70.41 19.36 51.01
C SER A 300 -69.55 20.38 50.25
N LEU A 301 -68.47 20.87 50.90
CA LEU A 301 -67.45 21.73 50.27
C LEU A 301 -66.68 21.09 49.11
N THR A 302 -66.89 19.80 48.85
CA THR A 302 -66.23 19.06 47.77
C THR A 302 -67.16 18.76 46.60
N ASP A 303 -68.40 19.24 46.66
CA ASP A 303 -69.39 18.99 45.61
C ASP A 303 -69.08 19.84 44.37
N MET A 304 -69.19 19.19 43.22
CA MET A 304 -68.82 19.76 41.91
C MET A 304 -70.05 20.26 41.13
N SER A 305 -71.22 20.33 41.77
CA SER A 305 -72.49 20.76 41.18
C SER A 305 -73.40 21.36 42.25
N GLU A 306 -74.07 22.45 41.90
CA GLU A 306 -75.15 23.15 42.62
C GLU A 306 -76.39 23.05 41.70
N GLU A 307 -77.31 22.11 41.96
CA GLU A 307 -78.52 21.86 41.15
C GLU A 307 -79.78 21.63 41.99
#